data_AF-A0A536VFE8-F1
#
_entry.id   AF-A0A536VFE8-F1
#
_cell.length_a   1.000
_cell.length_b   1.000
_cell.length_c   1.000
_cell.angle_alpha   90.00
_cell.angle_beta   90.00
_cell.angle_gamma   90.00
#
_symmetry.space_group_name_H-M   'P 1'
#
loop_
_entity.id
_entity.type
_entity.pdbx_description
1 polymer ?
#
loop_
_entity_poly.entity_id
_entity_poly.type
_entity_poly.pdbx_seq_one_letter_code
_entity_poly.pdbx_strand_id
1 'polypeptide(L)'
;TGVRATWAVSDTVSLIAGVNNGWDQLTDSNKAKTAELGVTLNPIKPLTITVSDYYGKETVPFATPGAADGKRNSFNVVASYTIIDPLTIGAEILSVSQDIPGAGGTTTKAKYNGAALYVSYMFMPKLRGILRAESFNDKDGFHFGTPDTKYKEVTLTGAFLASDSFEARVEGRRDNATNPMFTDYAGATSKTMTSIALQGLYKF
;
A
#
# COMPACT_ATOMS: atom_id res chain seq x y z
N THR A 1 7.20 8.47 -14.11
CA THR A 1 6.50 9.60 -14.78
C THR A 1 5.20 9.12 -15.38
N GLY A 2 4.14 9.93 -15.41
CA GLY A 2 2.86 9.54 -16.01
C GLY A 2 1.89 10.71 -16.14
N VAL A 3 0.71 10.44 -16.70
CA VAL A 3 -0.42 11.36 -16.79
C VAL A 3 -1.66 10.66 -16.24
N ARG A 4 -2.43 11.37 -15.41
CA ARG A 4 -3.71 10.91 -14.84
C ARG A 4 -4.74 12.01 -15.07
N ALA A 5 -5.95 11.59 -15.40
CA ALA A 5 -7.12 12.45 -15.39
C ALA A 5 -8.18 11.88 -14.43
N THR A 6 -8.93 12.78 -13.82
CA THR A 6 -10.04 12.46 -12.91
C THR A 6 -11.25 13.26 -13.35
N TRP A 7 -12.37 12.59 -13.52
CA TRP A 7 -13.62 13.19 -13.99
C TRP A 7 -14.74 12.91 -12.99
N ALA A 8 -15.31 13.96 -12.41
CA ALA A 8 -16.53 13.86 -11.63
C ALA A 8 -17.70 13.65 -12.59
N VAL A 9 -18.25 12.43 -12.63
CA VAL A 9 -19.40 12.09 -13.51
C VAL A 9 -20.74 12.40 -12.82
N SER A 10 -20.74 12.50 -11.49
CA SER A 10 -21.83 12.99 -10.66
C SER A 10 -21.29 13.53 -9.33
N ASP A 11 -22.16 14.02 -8.46
CA ASP A 11 -21.80 14.44 -7.09
C ASP A 11 -21.30 13.28 -6.21
N THR A 12 -21.59 12.03 -6.60
CA THR A 12 -21.26 10.82 -5.82
C THR A 12 -20.28 9.90 -6.51
N VAL A 13 -19.91 10.15 -7.77
CA VAL A 13 -19.05 9.26 -8.56
C VAL A 13 -18.01 10.06 -9.32
N SER A 14 -16.74 9.65 -9.18
CA SER A 14 -15.62 10.14 -9.99
C SER A 14 -14.89 8.98 -10.64
N LEU A 15 -14.54 9.13 -11.92
CA LEU A 15 -13.72 8.17 -12.66
C LEU A 15 -12.27 8.64 -12.74
N ILE A 16 -11.34 7.70 -12.71
CA ILE A 16 -9.91 7.93 -12.83
C ILE A 16 -9.41 7.09 -14.00
N ALA A 17 -8.61 7.69 -14.87
CA ALA A 17 -7.81 6.94 -15.83
C ALA A 17 -6.44 7.59 -15.99
N GLY A 18 -5.43 6.77 -16.25
CA GLY A 18 -4.07 7.25 -16.42
C GLY A 18 -3.17 6.23 -17.10
N VAL A 19 -1.96 6.71 -17.43
CA VAL A 19 -0.86 5.89 -17.90
C VAL A 19 0.42 6.38 -17.23
N ASN A 20 1.22 5.45 -16.71
CA ASN A 20 2.47 5.74 -16.04
C ASN A 20 3.61 4.81 -16.52
N ASN A 21 4.85 5.24 -16.24
CA ASN A 21 6.08 4.49 -16.46
C ASN A 21 6.38 3.69 -15.20
N GLY A 22 6.01 2.42 -15.20
CA GLY A 22 6.18 1.52 -14.09
C GLY A 22 5.22 1.74 -12.93
N TRP A 23 5.01 0.69 -12.15
CA TRP A 23 4.33 0.74 -10.85
C TRP A 23 5.18 0.03 -9.80
N ASP A 24 5.27 0.66 -8.62
CA ASP A 24 6.04 0.17 -7.45
C ASP A 24 7.52 -0.09 -7.74
N GLN A 25 8.19 0.87 -8.40
CA GLN A 25 9.62 0.84 -8.68
C GLN A 25 10.23 2.23 -8.47
N LEU A 26 11.38 2.31 -7.80
CA LEU A 26 12.13 3.57 -7.64
C LEU A 26 12.80 3.99 -8.95
N THR A 27 13.20 3.02 -9.77
CA THR A 27 13.76 3.22 -11.12
C THR A 27 13.10 2.21 -12.05
N ASP A 28 12.54 2.70 -13.15
CA ASP A 28 11.86 1.85 -14.12
C ASP A 28 12.85 0.85 -14.72
N SER A 29 12.53 -0.44 -14.61
CA SER A 29 13.37 -1.54 -15.07
C SER A 29 13.06 -1.94 -16.51
N ASN A 30 11.98 -1.41 -17.10
CA ASN A 30 11.64 -1.62 -18.49
C ASN A 30 11.13 -0.33 -19.16
N LYS A 31 10.57 -0.44 -20.37
CA LYS A 31 9.97 0.71 -21.10
C LYS A 31 8.47 0.58 -21.28
N ALA A 32 7.87 -0.46 -20.70
CA ALA A 32 6.45 -0.70 -20.81
C ALA A 32 5.67 0.43 -20.12
N LYS A 33 4.36 0.40 -20.31
CA LYS A 33 3.44 1.37 -19.73
C LYS A 33 2.47 0.61 -18.86
N THR A 34 2.15 1.21 -17.72
CA THR A 34 1.15 0.70 -16.81
C THR A 34 -0.07 1.60 -16.93
N ALA A 35 -1.18 1.01 -17.35
CA ALA A 35 -2.48 1.65 -17.37
C ALA A 35 -3.02 1.71 -15.94
N GLU A 36 -3.72 2.79 -15.65
CA GLU A 36 -4.42 3.01 -14.40
C GLU A 36 -5.89 3.24 -14.71
N LEU A 37 -6.76 2.55 -13.99
CA LEU A 37 -8.20 2.82 -13.97
C LEU A 37 -8.67 2.88 -12.53
N GLY A 38 -9.68 3.70 -12.25
CA GLY A 38 -10.27 3.75 -10.93
C GLY A 38 -11.61 4.45 -10.89
N VAL A 39 -12.29 4.26 -9.78
CA VAL A 39 -13.54 4.93 -9.45
C VAL A 39 -13.53 5.31 -7.98
N THR A 40 -13.97 6.53 -7.68
CA THR A 40 -14.26 6.98 -6.32
C THR A 40 -15.75 7.17 -6.17
N LEU A 41 -16.32 6.57 -5.14
CA LEU A 41 -17.73 6.56 -4.79
C LEU A 41 -17.92 7.26 -3.45
N ASN A 42 -18.85 8.20 -3.39
CA ASN A 42 -19.28 8.89 -2.18
C ASN A 42 -20.80 8.67 -2.01
N PRO A 43 -21.26 7.43 -1.72
CA PRO A 43 -22.68 7.10 -1.69
C PRO A 43 -23.45 7.91 -0.63
N ILE A 44 -22.77 8.29 0.45
CA ILE A 44 -23.25 9.22 1.48
C ILE A 44 -22.07 10.10 1.91
N LYS A 45 -22.34 11.31 2.42
CA LYS A 45 -21.32 12.29 2.83
C LYS A 45 -20.16 11.73 3.69
N PRO A 46 -20.40 10.90 4.73
CA PRO A 46 -19.31 10.40 5.58
C PRO A 46 -18.55 9.19 5.00
N LEU A 47 -18.96 8.63 3.85
CA LEU A 47 -18.38 7.42 3.28
C LEU A 47 -17.74 7.71 1.92
N THR A 48 -16.45 7.42 1.80
CA THR A 48 -15.71 7.42 0.54
C THR A 48 -15.16 6.02 0.29
N ILE A 49 -15.32 5.52 -0.94
CA ILE A 49 -14.78 4.25 -1.40
C ILE A 49 -14.02 4.52 -2.70
N THR A 50 -12.76 4.14 -2.77
CA THR A 50 -11.96 4.21 -4.00
C THR A 50 -11.56 2.81 -4.41
N VAL A 51 -11.89 2.44 -5.64
CA VAL A 51 -11.43 1.23 -6.30
C VAL A 51 -10.43 1.66 -7.36
N SER A 52 -9.27 1.02 -7.42
CA SER A 52 -8.26 1.29 -8.43
C SER A 52 -7.63 0.00 -8.92
N ASP A 53 -7.28 -0.02 -10.20
CA ASP A 53 -6.60 -1.12 -10.85
C ASP A 53 -5.46 -0.58 -11.69
N TYR A 54 -4.27 -1.18 -11.51
CA TYR A 54 -3.09 -0.89 -12.30
C TYR A 54 -2.73 -2.13 -13.10
N TYR A 55 -2.49 -1.98 -14.39
CA TYR A 55 -2.18 -3.09 -15.28
C TYR A 55 -1.09 -2.71 -16.28
N GLY A 56 -0.01 -3.46 -16.30
CA GLY A 56 1.12 -3.21 -17.19
C GLY A 56 2.05 -4.40 -17.28
N LYS A 57 3.16 -4.24 -18.00
CA LYS A 57 4.24 -5.22 -18.00
C LYS A 57 5.35 -4.72 -17.10
N GLU A 58 5.79 -5.56 -16.19
CA GLU A 58 6.85 -5.24 -15.23
C GLU A 58 7.92 -6.33 -15.30
N THR A 59 9.17 -5.98 -15.01
CA THR A 59 10.23 -6.98 -14.89
C THR A 59 9.91 -7.90 -13.71
N VAL A 60 10.15 -9.20 -13.87
CA VAL A 60 9.93 -10.15 -12.78
C VAL A 60 10.84 -9.82 -11.58
N PRO A 61 10.31 -9.77 -10.34
CA PRO A 61 11.10 -9.41 -9.17
C PRO A 61 12.12 -10.49 -8.82
N PHE A 62 13.18 -10.11 -8.10
CA PHE A 62 14.29 -10.98 -7.68
C PHE A 62 15.03 -11.69 -8.83
N ALA A 63 14.83 -11.23 -10.07
CA ALA A 63 15.39 -11.89 -11.22
C ALA A 63 16.79 -11.36 -11.59
N THR A 64 17.56 -12.19 -12.28
CA THR A 64 18.88 -11.82 -12.80
C THR A 64 18.78 -10.71 -13.85
N PRO A 65 19.84 -9.91 -14.06
CA PRO A 65 19.88 -8.95 -15.16
C PRO A 65 19.45 -9.58 -16.50
N GLY A 66 18.52 -8.94 -17.22
CA GLY A 66 17.96 -9.45 -18.47
C GLY A 66 16.74 -10.35 -18.33
N ALA A 67 16.13 -10.41 -17.13
CA ALA A 67 14.90 -11.16 -16.92
C ALA A 67 13.73 -10.69 -17.78
N ALA A 68 12.84 -11.62 -18.13
CA ALA A 68 11.69 -11.34 -18.95
C ALA A 68 10.66 -10.44 -18.24
N ASP A 69 9.92 -9.67 -19.02
CA ASP A 69 8.77 -8.92 -18.51
C ASP A 69 7.54 -9.82 -18.40
N GLY A 70 6.79 -9.62 -17.31
CA GLY A 70 5.53 -10.27 -17.02
C GLY A 70 4.39 -9.27 -16.92
N LYS A 71 3.17 -9.67 -17.29
CA LYS A 71 1.98 -8.82 -17.04
C LYS A 71 1.74 -8.77 -15.54
N ARG A 72 1.76 -7.57 -14.96
CA ARG A 72 1.45 -7.30 -13.56
C ARG A 72 0.12 -6.58 -13.44
N ASN A 73 -0.65 -6.97 -12.44
CA ASN A 73 -1.91 -6.34 -12.05
C ASN A 73 -1.88 -6.02 -10.56
N SER A 74 -2.34 -4.83 -10.19
CA SER A 74 -2.53 -4.41 -8.80
C SER A 74 -3.93 -3.83 -8.63
N PHE A 75 -4.81 -4.60 -8.01
CA PHE A 75 -6.16 -4.21 -7.69
C PHE A 75 -6.25 -3.78 -6.22
N ASN A 76 -6.74 -2.56 -5.98
CA ASN A 76 -6.86 -1.99 -4.63
C ASN A 76 -8.26 -1.42 -4.39
N VAL A 77 -8.80 -1.67 -3.21
CA VAL A 77 -10.01 -1.02 -2.71
C VAL A 77 -9.72 -0.42 -1.35
N VAL A 78 -9.92 0.89 -1.22
CA VAL A 78 -9.83 1.60 0.05
C VAL A 78 -11.17 2.26 0.36
N ALA A 79 -11.63 2.14 1.60
CA ALA A 79 -12.83 2.79 2.09
C ALA A 79 -12.51 3.57 3.36
N SER A 80 -13.15 4.72 3.53
CA SER A 80 -13.07 5.54 4.73
C SER A 80 -14.49 5.98 5.14
N TYR A 81 -14.80 5.82 6.42
CA TYR A 81 -16.10 6.15 7.00
C TYR A 81 -15.93 6.96 8.28
N THR A 82 -16.45 8.18 8.29
CA THR A 82 -16.55 9.01 9.50
C THR A 82 -17.80 8.61 10.27
N ILE A 83 -17.61 7.90 11.39
CA ILE A 83 -18.70 7.41 12.23
C ILE A 83 -19.34 8.56 13.00
N ILE A 84 -18.50 9.39 13.60
CA ILE A 84 -18.82 10.63 14.30
C ILE A 84 -17.67 11.62 14.09
N ASP A 85 -17.86 12.91 14.33
CA ASP A 85 -16.86 13.95 14.07
C ASP A 85 -15.43 13.63 14.56
N PRO A 86 -15.19 13.06 15.75
CA PRO A 86 -13.85 12.69 16.17
C PRO A 86 -13.38 11.30 15.71
N LEU A 87 -14.24 10.43 15.16
CA LEU A 87 -13.92 9.03 14.87
C LEU A 87 -14.11 8.69 13.38
N THR A 88 -13.00 8.35 12.72
CA THR A 88 -12.99 7.83 11.35
C THR A 88 -12.38 6.43 11.35
N ILE A 89 -13.01 5.51 10.64
CA ILE A 89 -12.46 4.19 10.34
C ILE A 89 -12.14 4.10 8.86
N GLY A 90 -11.13 3.32 8.52
CA GLY A 90 -10.80 3.01 7.13
C GLY A 90 -10.42 1.55 6.98
N ALA A 91 -10.63 1.00 5.80
CA ALA A 91 -10.22 -0.35 5.47
C ALA A 91 -9.66 -0.40 4.05
N GLU A 92 -8.71 -1.30 3.83
CA GLU A 92 -8.07 -1.50 2.54
C GLU A 92 -7.96 -2.99 2.25
N ILE A 93 -8.15 -3.37 0.99
CA ILE A 93 -7.80 -4.68 0.46
C ILE A 93 -7.01 -4.51 -0.83
N LEU A 94 -5.88 -5.22 -0.92
CA LEU A 94 -4.95 -5.18 -2.04
C LEU A 94 -4.76 -6.59 -2.57
N SER A 95 -4.78 -6.75 -3.89
CA SER A 95 -4.41 -7.98 -4.57
C SER A 95 -3.47 -7.64 -5.71
N VAL A 96 -2.28 -8.25 -5.71
CA VAL A 96 -1.29 -8.03 -6.74
C VAL A 96 -0.89 -9.37 -7.32
N SER A 97 -0.82 -9.43 -8.63
CA SER A 97 -0.37 -10.63 -9.33
C SER A 97 0.51 -10.31 -10.52
N GLN A 98 1.40 -11.23 -10.86
CA GLN A 98 2.25 -11.12 -12.03
C GLN A 98 2.43 -12.47 -12.72
N ASP A 99 2.39 -12.44 -14.05
CA ASP A 99 2.81 -13.54 -14.89
C ASP A 99 4.34 -13.67 -14.84
N ILE A 100 4.86 -14.87 -14.58
CA ILE A 100 6.29 -15.19 -14.53
C ILE A 100 6.62 -16.08 -15.72
N PRO A 101 7.24 -15.55 -16.79
CA PRO A 101 7.66 -16.34 -17.93
C PRO A 101 8.79 -17.32 -17.54
N GLY A 102 8.64 -18.59 -17.92
CA GLY A 102 9.61 -19.65 -17.68
C GLY A 102 10.19 -20.21 -18.97
N ALA A 103 11.08 -21.21 -18.82
CA ALA A 103 11.66 -21.92 -19.96
C ALA A 103 10.57 -22.63 -20.80
N GLY A 104 10.87 -22.83 -22.09
CA GLY A 104 9.99 -23.54 -23.02
C GLY A 104 8.64 -22.87 -23.28
N GLY A 105 8.51 -21.56 -23.01
CA GLY A 105 7.26 -20.80 -23.20
C GLY A 105 6.22 -21.00 -22.10
N THR A 106 6.57 -21.69 -21.02
CA THR A 106 5.71 -21.81 -19.84
C THR A 106 5.51 -20.44 -19.16
N THR A 107 4.37 -20.24 -18.51
CA THR A 107 4.10 -19.05 -17.71
C THR A 107 3.37 -19.46 -16.44
N THR A 108 3.94 -19.14 -15.29
CA THR A 108 3.27 -19.29 -13.99
C THR A 108 2.72 -17.95 -13.52
N LYS A 109 1.83 -17.94 -12.54
CA LYS A 109 1.30 -16.71 -11.96
C LYS A 109 1.64 -16.64 -10.48
N ALA A 110 2.30 -15.56 -10.07
CA ALA A 110 2.63 -15.27 -8.68
C ALA A 110 1.70 -14.18 -8.15
N LYS A 111 1.32 -14.26 -6.87
CA LYS A 111 0.44 -13.28 -6.23
C LYS A 111 0.74 -13.07 -4.74
N TYR A 112 0.42 -11.87 -4.28
CA TYR A 112 0.23 -11.59 -2.85
C TYR A 112 -1.06 -10.80 -2.64
N ASN A 113 -1.58 -10.87 -1.42
CA ASN A 113 -2.75 -10.10 -1.01
C ASN A 113 -2.47 -9.39 0.30
N GLY A 114 -3.02 -8.19 0.46
CA GLY A 114 -2.93 -7.37 1.65
C GLY A 114 -4.31 -6.96 2.14
N ALA A 115 -4.44 -6.73 3.44
CA ALA A 115 -5.59 -6.06 4.02
C ALA A 115 -5.11 -5.16 5.16
N ALA A 116 -5.72 -3.99 5.29
CA ALA A 116 -5.44 -3.05 6.36
C ALA A 116 -6.73 -2.54 7.00
N LEU A 117 -6.67 -2.25 8.30
CA LEU A 117 -7.71 -1.58 9.07
C LEU A 117 -7.09 -0.36 9.75
N TYR A 118 -7.77 0.76 9.65
CA TYR A 118 -7.37 2.05 10.21
C TYR A 118 -8.46 2.54 11.17
N VAL A 119 -8.06 3.02 12.33
CA VAL A 119 -8.94 3.73 13.27
C VAL A 119 -8.25 5.02 13.66
N SER A 120 -8.88 6.16 13.38
CA SER A 120 -8.39 7.48 13.73
C SER A 120 -9.37 8.15 14.68
N TYR A 121 -8.88 8.60 15.83
CA TYR A 121 -9.68 9.31 16.84
C TYR A 121 -9.04 10.64 17.25
N MET A 122 -9.82 11.72 17.21
CA MET A 122 -9.43 13.03 17.76
C MET A 122 -9.83 13.11 19.24
N PHE A 123 -8.86 12.97 20.13
CA PHE A 123 -9.07 13.08 21.58
C PHE A 123 -9.33 14.52 22.02
N MET A 124 -8.66 15.47 21.37
CA MET A 124 -8.80 16.91 21.57
C MET A 124 -8.61 17.60 20.21
N PRO A 125 -8.99 18.89 20.04
CA PRO A 125 -8.85 19.59 18.77
C PRO A 125 -7.45 19.59 18.13
N LYS A 126 -6.40 19.35 18.93
CA LYS A 126 -5.00 19.31 18.50
C LYS A 126 -4.32 17.95 18.75
N LEU A 127 -5.04 16.94 19.24
CA LEU A 127 -4.47 15.64 19.60
C LEU A 127 -5.26 14.50 18.94
N ARG A 128 -4.58 13.76 18.06
CA ARG A 128 -5.14 12.64 17.30
C ARG A 128 -4.34 11.37 17.57
N GLY A 129 -5.04 10.26 17.77
CA GLY A 129 -4.43 8.93 17.77
C GLY A 129 -4.91 8.12 16.57
N ILE A 130 -4.01 7.31 16.03
CA ILE A 130 -4.26 6.45 14.88
C ILE A 130 -3.76 5.05 15.21
N LEU A 131 -4.61 4.06 15.04
CA LEU A 131 -4.26 2.64 15.06
C LEU A 131 -4.36 2.10 13.64
N ARG A 132 -3.30 1.43 13.17
CA ARG A 132 -3.28 0.67 11.93
C ARG A 132 -2.96 -0.79 12.24
N ALA A 133 -3.70 -1.70 11.62
CA ALA A 133 -3.38 -3.13 11.62
C ALA A 133 -3.38 -3.65 10.18
N GLU A 134 -2.35 -4.39 9.80
CA GLU A 134 -2.18 -4.94 8.46
C GLU A 134 -1.92 -6.43 8.49
N SER A 135 -2.33 -7.09 7.41
CA SER A 135 -2.00 -8.48 7.12
C SER A 135 -1.66 -8.61 5.65
N PHE A 136 -0.52 -9.23 5.36
CA PHE A 136 -0.09 -9.60 4.01
C PHE A 136 0.10 -11.11 3.93
N ASN A 137 -0.30 -11.70 2.81
CA ASN A 137 -0.12 -13.11 2.49
C ASN A 137 0.54 -13.23 1.12
N ASP A 138 1.84 -13.52 1.14
CA ASP A 138 2.67 -13.73 -0.03
C ASP A 138 2.99 -15.22 -0.15
N LYS A 139 2.01 -15.97 -0.65
CA LYS A 139 2.13 -17.42 -0.81
C LYS A 139 3.22 -17.78 -1.82
N ASP A 140 3.34 -17.01 -2.89
CA ASP A 140 4.22 -17.36 -4.01
C ASP A 140 5.64 -16.75 -3.86
N GLY A 141 5.90 -16.01 -2.78
CA GLY A 141 7.18 -15.32 -2.54
C GLY A 141 7.41 -14.14 -3.49
N PHE A 142 6.33 -13.59 -4.04
CA PHE A 142 6.34 -12.54 -5.04
C PHE A 142 6.81 -11.19 -4.48
N HIS A 143 6.47 -10.89 -3.23
CA HIS A 143 6.82 -9.64 -2.56
C HIS A 143 8.07 -9.77 -1.68
N PHE A 144 8.20 -10.89 -0.97
CA PHE A 144 9.24 -11.11 0.02
C PHE A 144 10.40 -11.99 -0.49
N GLY A 145 10.30 -12.59 -1.68
CA GLY A 145 11.31 -13.50 -2.23
C GLY A 145 11.35 -14.88 -1.56
N THR A 146 10.60 -15.07 -0.47
CA THR A 146 10.46 -16.34 0.25
C THR A 146 8.99 -16.79 0.20
N PRO A 147 8.67 -17.94 -0.43
CA PRO A 147 7.31 -18.47 -0.47
C PRO A 147 6.69 -18.72 0.90
N ASP A 148 5.36 -18.83 0.92
CA ASP A 148 4.54 -19.05 2.12
C ASP A 148 4.79 -18.02 3.25
N THR A 149 5.17 -16.79 2.88
CA THR A 149 5.41 -15.69 3.83
C THR A 149 4.12 -14.94 4.12
N LYS A 150 3.62 -15.08 5.34
CA LYS A 150 2.62 -14.20 5.94
C LYS A 150 3.28 -13.15 6.82
N TYR A 151 2.79 -11.93 6.73
CA TYR A 151 3.23 -10.77 7.49
C TYR A 151 2.04 -10.11 8.18
N LYS A 152 2.24 -9.64 9.41
CA LYS A 152 1.27 -8.87 10.17
C LYS A 152 1.98 -7.69 10.82
N GLU A 153 1.29 -6.57 10.87
CA GLU A 153 1.80 -5.35 11.48
C GLU A 153 0.70 -4.70 12.33
N VAL A 154 1.12 -4.13 13.45
CA VAL A 154 0.30 -3.19 14.21
C VAL A 154 1.13 -1.93 14.46
N THR A 155 0.53 -0.79 14.17
CA THR A 155 1.15 0.53 14.30
C THR A 155 0.23 1.45 15.09
N LEU A 156 0.79 2.10 16.10
CA LEU A 156 0.11 3.11 16.91
C LEU A 156 0.83 4.44 16.75
N THR A 157 0.09 5.45 16.30
CA THR A 157 0.62 6.79 16.05
C THR A 157 -0.13 7.80 16.92
N GLY A 158 0.61 8.62 17.66
CA GLY A 158 0.10 9.82 18.32
C GLY A 158 0.55 11.06 17.54
N ALA A 159 -0.38 11.96 17.22
CA ALA A 159 -0.12 13.19 16.49
C ALA A 159 -0.63 14.41 17.27
N PHE A 160 0.23 15.40 17.45
CA PHE A 160 -0.07 16.65 18.15
C PHE A 160 0.21 17.85 17.26
N LEU A 161 -0.83 18.65 16.99
CA LEU A 161 -0.73 19.91 16.25
C LEU A 161 -0.27 21.02 17.21
N ALA A 162 1.05 21.18 17.36
CA ALA A 162 1.63 22.12 18.32
C ALA A 162 1.37 23.59 17.94
N SER A 163 1.27 23.88 16.64
CA SER A 163 0.85 25.17 16.10
C SER A 163 0.13 24.97 14.76
N ASP A 164 -0.46 26.03 14.21
CA ASP A 164 -1.15 25.95 12.92
C ASP A 164 -0.22 25.60 11.74
N SER A 165 1.09 25.69 11.96
CA SER A 165 2.15 25.40 10.98
C SER A 165 2.99 24.16 11.32
N PHE A 166 2.78 23.53 12.48
CA PHE A 166 3.64 22.43 12.93
C PHE A 166 2.87 21.30 13.62
N GLU A 167 3.05 20.07 13.12
CA GLU A 167 2.54 18.84 13.71
C GLU A 167 3.70 17.92 14.11
N ALA A 168 3.70 17.47 15.36
CA ALA A 168 4.63 16.45 15.87
C ALA A 168 3.93 15.09 15.93
N ARG A 169 4.63 14.02 15.53
CA ARG A 169 4.14 12.64 15.63
C ARG A 169 5.14 11.73 16.30
N VAL A 170 4.61 10.79 17.07
CA VAL A 170 5.33 9.62 17.57
C VAL A 170 4.61 8.38 17.06
N GLU A 171 5.38 7.41 16.61
CA GLU A 171 4.87 6.15 16.10
C GLU A 171 5.60 4.98 16.74
N GLY A 172 4.84 3.99 17.20
CA GLY A 172 5.35 2.69 17.60
C GLY A 172 4.76 1.62 16.69
N ARG A 173 5.63 0.80 16.10
CA ARG A 173 5.25 -0.24 15.14
C ARG A 173 5.84 -1.57 15.53
N ARG A 174 5.04 -2.63 15.38
CA ARG A 174 5.46 -4.01 15.61
C ARG A 174 5.07 -4.90 14.45
N ASP A 175 6.09 -5.53 13.87
CA ASP A 175 5.98 -6.38 12.70
C ASP A 175 6.25 -7.85 13.07
N ASN A 176 5.49 -8.75 12.46
CA ASN A 176 5.69 -10.19 12.60
C ASN A 176 5.54 -10.88 11.24
N ALA A 177 6.49 -11.75 10.92
CA ALA A 177 6.47 -12.59 9.75
C ALA A 177 6.59 -14.08 10.14
N THR A 178 6.04 -14.94 9.29
CA THR A 178 6.15 -16.41 9.45
C THR A 178 7.56 -16.93 9.15
N ASN A 179 8.24 -16.28 8.19
CA ASN A 179 9.64 -16.50 7.81
C ASN A 179 10.54 -15.37 8.36
N PRO A 180 11.85 -15.62 8.56
CA PRO A 180 12.76 -14.63 9.10
C PRO A 180 13.13 -13.58 8.03
N MET A 181 12.34 -12.51 7.96
CA MET A 181 12.47 -11.46 6.93
C MET A 181 13.19 -10.19 7.41
N PHE A 182 13.31 -9.98 8.72
CA PHE A 182 13.86 -8.74 9.28
C PHE A 182 15.34 -8.93 9.56
N THR A 183 16.19 -8.16 8.88
CA THR A 183 17.64 -8.25 9.02
C THR A 183 18.14 -7.18 9.99
N ASP A 184 18.93 -7.57 10.98
CA ASP A 184 19.59 -6.62 11.88
C ASP A 184 20.88 -6.04 11.27
N TYR A 185 21.53 -5.13 12.00
CA TYR A 185 22.76 -4.49 11.54
C TYR A 185 23.96 -5.45 11.37
N ALA A 186 23.91 -6.61 12.03
CA ALA A 186 24.92 -7.66 11.94
C ALA A 186 24.60 -8.69 10.85
N GLY A 187 23.46 -8.54 10.15
CA GLY A 187 23.01 -9.44 9.09
C GLY A 187 22.19 -10.64 9.58
N ALA A 188 21.90 -10.75 10.88
CA ALA A 188 21.06 -11.82 11.41
C ALA A 188 19.58 -11.55 11.10
N THR A 189 18.85 -12.61 10.74
CA THR A 189 17.44 -12.50 10.37
C THR A 189 16.51 -12.92 11.51
N SER A 190 15.38 -12.23 11.63
CA SER A 190 14.36 -12.43 12.65
C SER A 190 12.96 -12.45 12.05
N LYS A 191 12.03 -13.07 12.77
CA LYS A 191 10.60 -13.10 12.46
C LYS A 191 9.83 -11.91 13.01
N THR A 192 10.47 -11.06 13.79
CA THR A 192 9.84 -9.88 14.39
C THR A 192 10.74 -8.68 14.32
N MET A 193 10.13 -7.51 14.13
CA MET A 193 10.78 -6.22 14.25
C MET A 193 9.90 -5.30 15.08
N THR A 194 10.52 -4.38 15.81
CA THR A 194 9.83 -3.31 16.51
C THR A 194 10.58 -2.03 16.25
N SER A 195 9.85 -0.99 15.87
CA SER A 195 10.41 0.31 15.53
C SER A 195 9.64 1.42 16.25
N ILE A 196 10.37 2.49 16.53
CA ILE A 196 9.82 3.73 17.07
C ILE A 196 10.32 4.85 16.18
N ALA A 197 9.42 5.74 15.78
CA ALA A 197 9.74 6.90 14.95
C ALA A 197 9.21 8.19 15.56
N LEU A 198 9.95 9.27 15.33
CA LEU A 198 9.54 10.64 15.62
C LEU A 198 9.51 11.42 14.31
N GLN A 199 8.45 12.18 14.08
CA GLN A 199 8.26 12.96 12.87
C GLN A 199 7.82 14.38 13.23
N GLY A 200 8.40 15.38 12.56
CA GLY A 200 7.91 16.76 12.56
C GLY A 200 7.47 17.15 11.16
N LEU A 201 6.25 17.66 11.02
CA LEU A 201 5.72 18.17 9.76
C LEU A 201 5.55 19.68 9.90
N TYR A 202 6.26 20.45 9.06
CA TYR A 202 6.14 21.89 8.98
C TYR A 202 5.47 22.30 7.68
N LYS A 203 4.43 23.14 7.78
CA LYS A 203 3.73 23.72 6.64
C LYS A 203 4.06 25.20 6.51
N PHE A 204 4.60 25.58 5.35
CA PHE A 204 4.85 26.97 4.93
C PHE A 204 3.75 27.48 4.00
#